data_AF-A0A1H5UD60-F1
#
_entry.id   AF-A0A1H5UD60-F1
#
_cell.length_a   1.000
_cell.length_b   1.000
_cell.length_c   1.000
_cell.angle_alpha   90.00
_cell.angle_beta   90.00
_cell.angle_gamma   90.00
#
_symmetry.space_group_name_H-M   'P 1'
#
loop_
_entity.id
_entity.type
_entity.pdbx_description
1 polymer ?
#
loop_
_entity_poly.entity_id
_entity_poly.type
_entity_poly.pdbx_seq_one_letter_code
_entity_poly.pdbx_strand_id
1 'polypeptide(L)'
;MSLHHRLHDRLRPWYFLDVAAFLLGAVGSLRRALSGFGELTSLTPFEAVTAVASGLFAVVVLRFTVGNLWGYAVEYANAGGQWSNLPFLVPVGGGLAAVAVTYAATTSLGAAAWAGFWAFAVAAGVVAVAVSLAAGYSEAST
;
A
#
# COMPACT_ATOMS: atom_id res chain seq x y z
N MET A 1 6.45 19.60 -32.24
CA MET A 1 7.45 19.36 -31.17
C MET A 1 7.06 18.09 -30.42
N SER A 2 7.89 17.06 -30.52
CA SER A 2 7.67 15.72 -30.00
C SER A 2 8.19 15.60 -28.56
N LEU A 3 7.29 15.66 -27.58
CA LEU A 3 7.58 15.28 -26.19
C LEU A 3 6.71 14.11 -25.75
N HIS A 4 6.46 13.17 -26.65
CA HIS A 4 6.13 11.79 -26.28
C HIS A 4 7.42 11.13 -25.76
N HIS A 5 7.93 11.63 -24.63
CA HIS A 5 8.88 10.88 -23.82
C HIS A 5 8.11 9.67 -23.31
N ARG A 6 8.09 8.63 -24.16
CA ARG A 6 7.76 7.27 -23.78
C ARG A 6 8.68 6.96 -22.61
N LEU A 7 8.17 7.10 -21.39
CA LEU A 7 8.69 6.39 -20.24
C LEU A 7 8.56 4.92 -20.59
N HIS A 8 9.63 4.43 -21.19
CA HIS A 8 9.70 3.15 -21.84
C HIS A 8 9.43 2.09 -20.78
N ASP A 9 8.27 1.44 -20.89
CA ASP A 9 7.79 0.26 -20.15
C ASP A 9 8.71 -0.96 -20.36
N ARG A 10 10.02 -0.84 -20.12
CA ARG A 10 10.93 -1.96 -20.39
C ARG A 10 11.07 -2.92 -19.22
N LEU A 11 10.81 -2.46 -18.00
CA LEU A 11 10.58 -3.28 -16.81
C LEU A 11 9.79 -2.39 -15.85
N ARG A 12 8.45 -2.49 -15.79
CA ARG A 12 7.70 -1.80 -14.73
C ARG A 12 8.30 -2.28 -13.39
N PRO A 13 8.93 -1.41 -12.57
CA PRO A 13 9.58 -1.82 -11.31
C PRO A 13 8.65 -2.61 -10.38
N TRP A 14 7.35 -2.39 -10.58
CA TRP A 14 6.24 -3.02 -9.88
C TRP A 14 6.14 -4.54 -10.04
N TYR A 15 6.67 -5.14 -11.10
CA TYR A 15 6.58 -6.60 -11.27
C TYR A 15 7.32 -7.37 -10.16
N PHE A 16 8.48 -6.87 -9.72
CA PHE A 16 9.19 -7.48 -8.59
C PHE A 16 8.41 -7.35 -7.29
N LEU A 17 7.69 -6.24 -7.11
CA LEU A 17 6.84 -6.03 -5.95
C LEU A 17 5.61 -6.96 -5.97
N ASP A 18 5.00 -7.16 -7.15
CA ASP A 18 3.90 -8.14 -7.29
C ASP A 18 4.37 -9.56 -7.00
N VAL A 19 5.52 -9.95 -7.55
CA VAL A 19 6.09 -11.28 -7.29
C VAL A 19 6.40 -11.43 -5.80
N ALA A 20 7.00 -10.42 -5.16
CA ALA A 20 7.27 -10.45 -3.72
C ALA A 20 5.97 -10.55 -2.90
N ALA A 21 4.93 -9.77 -3.23
CA ALA A 21 3.64 -9.84 -2.54
C ALA A 21 2.96 -11.20 -2.73
N PHE A 22 2.98 -11.74 -3.94
CA PHE A 22 2.47 -13.07 -4.23
C PHE A 22 3.18 -14.13 -3.39
N LEU A 23 4.51 -14.12 -3.39
CA LEU A 23 5.31 -15.07 -2.63
C LEU A 23 5.06 -14.95 -1.13
N LEU A 24 5.01 -13.73 -0.58
CA LEU A 24 4.72 -13.51 0.84
C LEU A 24 3.32 -14.01 1.23
N GLY A 25 2.31 -13.75 0.40
CA GLY A 25 0.95 -14.21 0.62
C GLY A 25 0.81 -15.74 0.52
N ALA A 26 1.45 -16.35 -0.48
CA ALA A 26 1.41 -17.80 -0.70
C ALA A 26 2.23 -18.57 0.36
N VAL A 27 3.48 -18.17 0.59
CA VAL A 27 4.35 -18.80 1.60
C VAL A 27 3.80 -18.58 3.00
N GLY A 28 3.26 -17.39 3.30
CA GLY A 28 2.64 -17.12 4.59
C GLY A 28 1.43 -18.01 4.88
N SER A 29 0.61 -18.30 3.86
CA SER A 29 -0.51 -19.23 3.97
C SER A 29 -0.03 -20.67 4.18
N LEU A 30 0.96 -21.10 3.38
CA LEU A 30 1.54 -22.44 3.48
C LEU A 30 2.18 -22.70 4.84
N ARG A 31 2.93 -21.73 5.40
CA ARG A 31 3.52 -21.85 6.73
C ARG A 31 2.48 -22.02 7.82
N ARG A 32 1.33 -21.35 7.69
CA ARG A 32 0.22 -21.45 8.64
C ARG A 32 -0.47 -22.81 8.57
N ALA A 33 -0.64 -23.35 7.37
CA ALA A 33 -1.15 -24.71 7.16
C ALA A 33 -0.19 -25.76 7.75
N LEU A 34 1.11 -25.65 7.46
CA LEU A 34 2.15 -26.59 7.93
C LEU A 34 2.41 -26.53 9.45
N SER A 35 2.17 -25.39 10.10
CA SER A 35 2.33 -25.26 11.55
C SER A 35 1.25 -25.98 12.37
N GLY A 36 0.19 -26.50 11.73
CA GLY A 36 -0.83 -27.33 12.36
C GLY A 36 -0.65 -28.81 12.02
N PHE A 37 0.08 -29.56 12.83
CA PHE A 37 0.07 -31.04 12.87
C PHE A 37 0.21 -31.81 11.54
N GLY A 38 1.31 -31.67 10.80
CA GLY A 38 1.55 -32.59 9.67
C GLY A 38 2.90 -32.46 8.97
N GLU A 39 3.55 -33.61 8.83
CA GLU A 39 4.70 -33.88 7.97
C GLU A 39 4.51 -33.25 6.56
N LEU A 40 5.57 -32.69 5.97
CA LEU A 40 5.57 -32.00 4.65
C LEU A 40 5.06 -32.85 3.46
N THR A 41 4.69 -34.10 3.70
CA THR A 41 4.43 -35.17 2.73
C THR A 41 3.03 -35.15 2.13
N SER A 42 2.07 -34.36 2.63
CA SER A 42 0.73 -34.26 2.01
C SER A 42 0.20 -32.84 1.92
N LEU A 43 0.79 -32.02 1.05
CA LEU A 43 0.12 -30.81 0.56
C LEU A 43 -1.18 -31.22 -0.14
N THR A 44 -2.32 -30.85 0.43
CA THR A 44 -3.61 -31.09 -0.21
C THR A 44 -3.81 -30.12 -1.38
N PRO A 45 -4.56 -30.51 -2.42
CA PRO A 45 -4.95 -29.58 -3.49
C PRO A 45 -5.65 -28.32 -2.96
N PHE A 46 -6.41 -28.46 -1.87
CA PHE A 46 -7.08 -27.35 -1.21
C PHE A 46 -6.11 -26.34 -0.59
N GLU A 47 -5.05 -26.80 0.09
CA GLU A 47 -3.99 -25.93 0.63
C GLU A 47 -3.21 -25.21 -0.47
N ALA A 48 -2.94 -25.90 -1.58
CA ALA A 48 -2.29 -25.28 -2.73
C ALA A 48 -3.16 -24.15 -3.33
N VAL A 49 -4.47 -24.38 -3.53
CA VAL A 49 -5.39 -23.37 -4.05
C VAL A 49 -5.53 -22.19 -3.09
N THR A 50 -5.65 -22.44 -1.79
CA THR A 50 -5.76 -21.37 -0.79
C THR A 50 -4.48 -20.55 -0.68
N ALA A 51 -3.30 -21.15 -0.84
CA ALA A 51 -2.03 -20.43 -0.90
C ALA A 51 -1.89 -19.57 -2.17
N VAL A 52 -2.31 -20.07 -3.33
CA VAL A 52 -2.35 -19.26 -4.56
C VAL A 52 -3.33 -18.10 -4.41
N ALA A 53 -4.54 -18.37 -3.89
CA ALA A 53 -5.55 -17.34 -3.64
C ALA A 53 -5.05 -16.27 -2.66
N SER A 54 -4.38 -16.65 -1.58
CA SER A 54 -3.79 -15.70 -0.62
C SER A 54 -2.65 -14.89 -1.23
N GLY A 55 -1.82 -15.50 -2.07
CA GLY A 55 -0.79 -14.81 -2.85
C GLY A 55 -1.39 -13.78 -3.80
N LEU A 56 -2.38 -14.16 -4.60
CA LEU A 56 -3.08 -13.25 -5.52
C LEU A 56 -3.78 -12.11 -4.76
N PHE A 57 -4.43 -12.42 -3.64
CA PHE A 57 -5.05 -11.41 -2.79
C PHE A 57 -4.03 -10.40 -2.26
N ALA A 58 -2.85 -10.86 -1.83
CA ALA A 58 -1.77 -9.97 -1.39
C ALA A 58 -1.30 -9.04 -2.52
N VAL A 59 -1.23 -9.51 -3.77
CA VAL A 59 -0.92 -8.66 -4.94
C VAL A 59 -2.00 -7.60 -5.15
N VAL A 60 -3.28 -7.97 -5.06
CA VAL A 60 -4.39 -7.01 -5.21
C VAL A 60 -4.30 -5.91 -4.15
N VAL A 61 -4.06 -6.29 -2.89
CA VAL A 61 -3.90 -5.33 -1.78
C VAL A 61 -2.70 -4.41 -1.99
N LEU A 62 -1.56 -4.96 -2.42
CA LEU A 62 -0.37 -4.19 -2.74
C LEU A 62 -0.68 -3.18 -3.85
N ARG A 63 -1.25 -3.64 -4.97
CA ARG A 63 -1.56 -2.80 -6.13
C ARG A 63 -2.54 -1.70 -5.79
N PHE A 64 -3.55 -2.01 -4.97
CA PHE A 64 -4.49 -1.01 -4.49
C PHE A 64 -3.77 0.03 -3.62
N THR A 65 -2.96 -0.39 -2.65
CA THR A 65 -2.27 0.52 -1.73
C THR A 65 -1.26 1.41 -2.45
N VAL A 66 -0.36 0.80 -3.22
CA VAL A 66 0.66 1.49 -4.01
C VAL A 66 0.02 2.37 -5.07
N GLY A 67 -1.05 1.91 -5.71
CA GLY A 67 -1.79 2.68 -6.70
C GLY A 67 -2.40 3.95 -6.10
N ASN A 68 -3.07 3.84 -4.95
CA ASN A 68 -3.61 5.00 -4.24
C ASN A 68 -2.51 5.96 -3.77
N LEU A 69 -1.41 5.43 -3.23
CA LEU A 69 -0.27 6.25 -2.80
C LEU A 69 0.37 6.99 -3.98
N TRP A 70 0.55 6.31 -5.11
CA TRP A 70 1.11 6.91 -6.31
C TRP A 70 0.17 7.94 -6.92
N GLY A 71 -1.14 7.65 -6.98
CA GLY A 71 -2.17 8.61 -7.40
C GLY A 71 -2.13 9.87 -6.55
N TYR A 72 -2.13 9.71 -5.23
CA TYR A 72 -1.99 10.81 -4.28
C TYR A 72 -0.71 11.63 -4.50
N ALA A 73 0.44 10.96 -4.68
CA ALA A 73 1.72 11.62 -4.93
C ALA A 73 1.74 12.41 -6.24
N VAL A 74 1.19 11.84 -7.31
CA VAL A 74 1.12 12.48 -8.62
C VAL A 74 0.16 13.67 -8.59
N GLU A 75 -1.03 13.53 -7.99
CA GLU A 75 -1.97 14.64 -7.83
C GLU A 75 -1.37 15.77 -7.01
N TYR A 76 -0.71 15.45 -5.89
CA TYR A 76 -0.07 16.45 -5.05
C TYR A 76 1.07 17.18 -5.77
N ALA A 77 1.90 16.46 -6.53
CA ALA A 77 2.95 17.05 -7.35
C ALA A 77 2.39 17.92 -8.48
N ASN A 78 1.31 17.47 -9.14
CA ASN A 78 0.63 18.23 -10.19
C ASN A 78 -0.03 19.51 -9.67
N ALA A 79 -0.46 19.53 -8.40
CA ALA A 79 -0.93 20.72 -7.72
C ALA A 79 0.21 21.69 -7.31
N GLY A 80 1.46 21.43 -7.73
CA GLY A 80 2.64 22.24 -7.38
C GLY A 80 3.25 21.91 -6.02
N GLY A 81 2.79 20.84 -5.36
CA GLY A 81 3.28 20.41 -4.06
C GLY A 81 4.66 19.74 -4.12
N GLN A 82 5.46 19.90 -3.06
CA GLN A 82 6.74 19.20 -2.89
C GLN A 82 6.58 18.02 -1.94
N TRP A 83 7.34 16.95 -2.15
CA TRP A 83 7.23 15.72 -1.36
C TRP A 83 7.71 15.89 0.10
N SER A 84 8.39 17.00 0.39
CA SER A 84 8.78 17.41 1.75
C SER A 84 7.66 18.17 2.49
N ASN A 85 6.57 18.51 1.82
CA ASN A 85 5.51 19.29 2.43
C ASN A 85 4.71 18.45 3.42
N LEU A 86 4.33 19.07 4.55
CA LEU A 86 3.53 18.42 5.58
C LEU A 86 2.23 17.76 5.06
N PRO A 87 1.45 18.37 4.16
CA PRO A 87 0.28 17.72 3.59
C PRO A 87 0.59 16.36 2.95
N PHE A 88 1.77 16.20 2.33
CA PHE A 88 2.18 14.92 1.78
C PHE A 88 2.76 13.97 2.86
N LEU A 89 3.56 14.49 3.78
CA LEU A 89 4.22 13.69 4.81
C LEU A 89 3.26 13.16 5.88
N VAL A 90 2.19 13.88 6.21
CA VAL A 90 1.26 13.50 7.27
C VAL A 90 0.53 12.19 6.94
N PRO A 91 -0.09 12.02 5.74
CA PRO A 91 -0.73 10.75 5.40
C PRO A 91 0.26 9.60 5.26
N VAL A 92 1.39 9.82 4.59
CA VAL A 92 2.40 8.78 4.35
C VAL A 92 3.07 8.35 5.65
N GLY A 93 3.54 9.32 6.44
CA GLY A 93 4.15 9.10 7.74
C GLY A 93 3.16 8.51 8.74
N GLY A 94 1.91 8.98 8.75
CA GLY A 94 0.84 8.44 9.59
C GLY A 94 0.53 6.97 9.27
N GLY A 95 0.44 6.62 7.99
CA GLY A 95 0.29 5.24 7.55
C GLY A 95 1.45 4.35 7.99
N LEU A 96 2.70 4.78 7.77
CA LEU A 96 3.89 4.02 8.18
C LEU A 96 4.01 3.87 9.70
N ALA A 97 3.71 4.92 10.45
CA ALA A 97 3.69 4.88 11.92
C ALA A 97 2.64 3.88 12.42
N ALA A 98 1.44 3.87 11.83
CA ALA A 98 0.39 2.92 12.19
C ALA A 98 0.80 1.47 11.89
N VAL A 99 1.50 1.21 10.78
CA VAL A 99 2.09 -0.12 10.51
C VAL A 99 3.07 -0.50 11.63
N ALA A 100 4.04 0.37 11.95
CA ALA A 100 5.08 0.09 12.92
C ALA A 100 4.50 -0.18 14.32
N VAL A 101 3.59 0.67 14.79
CA VAL A 101 2.95 0.55 16.11
C VAL A 101 2.10 -0.72 16.19
N THR A 102 1.30 -0.99 15.17
CA THR A 102 0.42 -2.17 15.16
C THR A 102 1.23 -3.46 15.09
N TYR A 103 2.31 -3.48 14.31
CA TYR A 103 3.20 -4.64 14.25
C TYR A 103 3.90 -4.87 15.60
N ALA A 104 4.41 -3.81 16.24
CA ALA A 104 5.02 -3.91 17.55
C ALA A 104 4.05 -4.45 18.62
N ALA A 105 2.75 -4.09 18.52
CA ALA A 105 1.73 -4.52 19.47
C ALA A 105 1.18 -5.94 19.21
N THR A 106 1.08 -6.36 17.94
CA THR A 106 0.35 -7.58 17.57
C THR A 106 1.23 -8.66 16.95
N THR A 107 2.44 -8.33 16.51
CA THR A 107 3.34 -9.16 15.68
C THR A 107 2.68 -9.70 14.39
N SER A 108 1.52 -9.15 14.01
CA SER A 108 0.74 -9.56 12.85
C SER A 108 0.93 -8.58 11.70
N LEU A 109 1.61 -9.02 10.64
CA LEU A 109 1.79 -8.24 9.42
C LEU A 109 0.45 -7.87 8.76
N GLY A 110 -0.55 -8.76 8.84
CA GLY A 110 -1.88 -8.50 8.28
C GLY A 110 -2.62 -7.39 9.03
N ALA A 111 -2.60 -7.44 10.37
CA ALA A 111 -3.19 -6.38 11.19
C ALA A 111 -2.46 -5.05 10.98
N ALA A 112 -1.13 -5.08 10.91
CA ALA A 112 -0.31 -3.90 10.66
C ALA A 112 -0.57 -3.26 9.31
N ALA A 113 -0.64 -4.05 8.23
CA ALA A 113 -0.96 -3.56 6.90
C ALA A 113 -2.38 -2.97 6.82
N TRP A 114 -3.36 -3.62 7.45
CA TRP A 114 -4.73 -3.12 7.53
C TRP A 114 -4.82 -1.78 8.26
N ALA A 115 -4.18 -1.67 9.43
CA ALA A 115 -4.14 -0.44 10.21
C ALA A 115 -3.43 0.69 9.44
N GLY A 116 -2.29 0.39 8.83
CA GLY A 116 -1.53 1.35 8.01
C GLY A 116 -2.32 1.89 6.84
N PHE A 117 -3.03 1.02 6.12
CA PHE A 117 -3.88 1.41 5.01
C PHE A 117 -4.97 2.40 5.44
N TRP A 118 -5.73 2.09 6.49
CA TRP A 118 -6.81 2.96 6.95
C TRP A 118 -6.29 4.27 7.55
N ALA A 119 -5.18 4.21 8.29
CA ALA A 119 -4.54 5.42 8.81
C ALA A 119 -4.12 6.37 7.68
N PHE A 120 -3.51 5.84 6.62
CA PHE A 120 -3.19 6.61 5.41
C PHE A 120 -4.45 7.20 4.78
N ALA A 121 -5.47 6.39 4.50
CA ALA A 121 -6.68 6.81 3.79
C ALA A 121 -7.42 7.92 4.54
N VAL A 122 -7.59 7.78 5.86
CA VAL A 122 -8.23 8.79 6.71
C VAL A 122 -7.39 10.06 6.78
N ALA A 123 -6.09 9.95 7.00
CA ALA A 123 -5.21 11.11 7.07
C ALA A 123 -5.17 11.88 5.74
N ALA A 124 -5.10 11.18 4.60
CA ALA A 124 -5.17 11.78 3.28
C ALA A 124 -6.49 12.54 3.07
N GLY A 125 -7.62 11.93 3.47
CA GLY A 125 -8.93 12.58 3.41
C GLY A 125 -9.00 13.84 4.29
N VAL A 126 -8.52 13.78 5.54
CA VAL A 126 -8.49 14.93 6.46
C VAL A 126 -7.61 16.06 5.91
N VAL A 127 -6.42 15.72 5.42
CA VAL A 127 -5.51 16.71 4.82
C VAL A 127 -6.14 17.36 3.59
N ALA A 128 -6.80 16.58 2.72
CA ALA A 128 -7.47 17.12 1.54
C ALA A 128 -8.54 18.16 1.92
N VAL A 129 -9.36 17.86 2.94
CA VAL A 129 -10.36 18.80 3.46
C VAL A 129 -9.69 20.04 4.05
N ALA A 130 -8.67 19.87 4.89
CA ALA A 130 -7.99 20.99 5.55
C ALA A 130 -7.33 21.95 4.54
N VAL A 131 -6.67 21.41 3.51
CA VAL A 131 -6.04 22.19 2.44
C VAL A 131 -7.08 22.92 1.60
N SER A 132 -8.20 22.26 1.27
CA SER A 132 -9.30 22.88 0.53
C SER A 132 -9.90 24.08 1.29
N LEU A 133 -10.12 23.93 2.60
CA LEU A 133 -10.60 25.02 3.44
C LEU A 133 -9.58 26.16 3.54
N ALA A 134 -8.30 25.84 3.77
CA ALA A 134 -7.24 26.86 3.87
C ALA A 134 -7.07 27.66 2.58
N ALA A 135 -7.14 26.99 1.42
CA ALA A 135 -7.11 27.67 0.11
C ALA A 135 -8.32 28.60 -0.05
N GLY A 136 -9.53 28.12 0.26
CA GLY A 136 -10.75 28.94 0.20
C GLY A 136 -10.70 30.17 1.12
N TYR A 137 -10.11 30.05 2.32
CA TYR A 137 -9.89 31.21 3.19
C TYR A 137 -8.90 32.22 2.61
N SER A 138 -7.83 31.74 1.97
CA SER A 138 -6.83 32.63 1.37
C SER A 138 -7.39 33.46 0.21
N GLU A 139 -8.21 32.85 -0.65
CA GLU A 139 -8.85 33.53 -1.79
C GLU A 139 -9.91 34.54 -1.33
N ALA A 140 -10.61 34.27 -0.23
CA ALA A 140 -11.59 35.21 0.34
C ALA A 140 -10.96 36.44 1.03
N SER A 141 -9.65 36.41 1.29
CA SER A 141 -8.92 37.48 2.00
C SER A 141 -8.14 38.43 1.09
N THR A 142 -8.07 38.12 -0.21
CA THR A 142 -7.49 38.97 -1.29
C THR A 142 -8.57 39.71 -2.05
#